data_AF-A0A977IFB5-F1
#
_entry.id   AF-A0A977IFB5-F1
#
_cell.length_a   1.000
_cell.length_b   1.000
_cell.length_c   1.000
_cell.angle_alpha   90.00
_cell.angle_beta   90.00
_cell.angle_gamma   90.00
#
_symmetry.space_group_name_H-M   'P 1'
#
loop_
_entity.id
_entity.type
_entity.pdbx_description
1 polymer ?
#
loop_
_entity_poly.entity_id
_entity_poly.type
_entity_poly.pdbx_seq_one_letter_code
_entity_poly.pdbx_strand_id
1 'polypeptide(L)' 'MAAAIDELKALLQKGCKVQKVQPAMFASDAEVNIVIVTVSCPDGGIHTVKAYREEAKELREFARKQQQALQL' A
#
# COMPACT_ATOMS: atom_id res chain seq x y z
N MET A 1 0.80 -16.30 -4.74
CA MET A 1 1.47 -15.24 -5.51
C MET A 1 0.80 -13.95 -5.10
N ALA A 2 1.47 -13.08 -4.35
CA ALA A 2 0.90 -11.82 -3.89
C ALA A 2 1.46 -10.68 -4.75
N ALA A 3 0.94 -10.54 -5.97
CA ALA A 3 1.53 -9.69 -7.00
C ALA A 3 1.62 -8.22 -6.57
N ALA A 4 0.63 -7.72 -5.82
CA ALA A 4 0.62 -6.35 -5.34
C ALA A 4 1.65 -6.08 -4.25
N ILE A 5 1.93 -7.05 -3.37
CA ILE A 5 2.92 -6.88 -2.30
C ILE A 5 4.32 -6.81 -2.89
N ASP A 6 4.62 -7.65 -3.88
CA ASP A 6 5.91 -7.64 -4.55
C ASP A 6 6.11 -6.36 -5.38
N GLU A 7 5.05 -5.83 -6.01
CA GLU A 7 5.08 -4.51 -6.65
C GLU A 7 5.37 -3.38 -5.64
N LEU A 8 4.68 -3.38 -4.50
CA LEU A 8 4.92 -2.38 -3.46
C LEU A 8 6.35 -2.49 -2.90
N LYS A 9 6.87 -3.70 -2.64
CA LYS A 9 8.26 -3.90 -2.21
C LYS A 9 9.25 -3.34 -3.22
N ALA A 10 9.05 -3.60 -4.52
CA ALA A 10 9.93 -3.09 -5.56
C ALA A 10 9.95 -1.55 -5.60
N LEU A 11 8.80 -0.91 -5.41
CA LEU A 11 8.71 0.55 -5.31
C LEU A 11 9.42 1.08 -4.05
N LEU A 12 9.24 0.44 -2.89
CA LEU A 12 9.94 0.82 -1.66
C LEU A 12 11.47 0.66 -1.79
N GLN A 13 11.96 -0.39 -2.46
CA GLN A 13 13.38 -0.59 -2.73
C GLN A 13 13.99 0.50 -3.62
N LYS A 14 13.18 1.14 -4.48
CA LYS A 14 13.58 2.31 -5.28
C LYS A 14 13.60 3.61 -4.47
N GLY A 15 13.31 3.55 -3.17
CA GLY A 15 13.24 4.72 -2.29
C GLY A 15 11.88 5.43 -2.33
N CYS A 16 10.87 4.85 -2.97
CA CYS A 16 9.52 5.38 -2.92
C CYS A 16 8.92 5.24 -1.52
N LYS A 17 8.06 6.17 -1.12
CA LYS A 17 7.43 6.23 0.20
C LYS A 17 5.92 6.10 0.09
N VAL A 18 5.31 5.36 1.01
CA VAL A 18 3.84 5.29 1.10
C VAL A 18 3.31 6.65 1.49
N GLN A 19 2.46 7.21 0.63
CA GLN A 19 1.83 8.51 0.83
C GLN A 19 0.40 8.37 1.34
N LYS A 20 -0.35 7.41 0.78
CA LYS A 20 -1.77 7.21 1.12
C LYS A 20 -2.17 5.75 0.96
N VAL A 21 -3.01 5.26 1.87
CA VAL A 21 -3.64 3.93 1.78
C VAL A 21 -5.16 4.12 1.81
N GLN A 22 -5.87 3.53 0.86
CA GLN A 22 -7.33 3.55 0.75
C GLN A 22 -7.89 2.12 0.69
N PRO A 23 -9.10 1.87 1.20
CA PRO A 23 -9.95 2.79 1.97
C PRO A 23 -9.32 3.18 3.32
N ALA A 24 -9.63 4.40 3.78
CA ALA A 24 -9.23 4.86 5.10
C ALA A 24 -9.97 4.04 6.17
N MET A 25 -9.29 3.78 7.29
CA MET A 25 -9.57 2.77 8.33
C MET A 25 -11.02 2.66 8.86
N PHE A 26 -11.90 3.63 8.59
CA PHE A 26 -13.25 3.74 9.14
C PHE A 26 -14.37 3.38 8.17
N ALA A 27 -14.07 3.07 6.90
CA ALA A 27 -15.07 2.44 6.06
C ALA A 27 -15.21 1.00 6.53
N SER A 28 -16.34 0.72 7.18
CA SER A 28 -16.80 -0.51 7.82
C SER A 28 -16.08 -1.80 7.40
N ASP A 29 -15.93 -2.71 8.36
CA ASP A 29 -15.51 -4.12 8.23
C ASP A 29 -16.32 -4.95 7.20
N ALA A 30 -17.21 -4.33 6.44
CA ALA A 30 -17.84 -4.87 5.25
C ALA A 30 -16.80 -5.01 4.14
N GLU A 31 -16.23 -6.22 4.04
CA GLU A 31 -15.51 -6.76 2.88
C GLU A 31 -14.77 -5.70 2.04
N VAL A 32 -13.59 -5.29 2.50
CA VAL A 32 -12.69 -4.46 1.70
C VAL A 32 -12.23 -5.29 0.48
N ASN A 33 -13.00 -5.21 -0.59
CA ASN A 33 -12.75 -5.93 -1.83
C ASN A 33 -11.56 -5.38 -2.61
N ILE A 34 -11.11 -4.16 -2.28
CA ILE A 34 -9.97 -3.51 -2.91
C ILE A 34 -9.23 -2.60 -1.93
N VAL A 35 -7.90 -2.69 -1.93
CA VAL A 35 -6.99 -1.75 -1.24
C VAL A 35 -6.11 -1.09 -2.30
N ILE A 36 -5.97 0.22 -2.17
CA ILE A 36 -5.17 1.06 -3.06
C ILE A 36 -4.10 1.76 -2.22
N VAL A 37 -2.84 1.48 -2.51
CA VAL A 37 -1.68 2.12 -1.88
C VAL A 37 -1.05 3.06 -2.89
N THR A 38 -1.02 4.35 -2.56
CA THR A 38 -0.33 5.37 -3.34
C THR A 38 1.05 5.59 -2.72
N VAL A 39 2.09 5.47 -3.54
CA VAL A 39 3.47 5.77 -3.17
C VAL A 39 4.01 6.92 -4.00
N SER A 40 4.83 7.75 -3.39
CA SER A 40 5.57 8.83 -4.05
C SER A 40 7.04 8.48 -4.06
N CYS A 41 7.64 8.50 -5.24
CA CYS A 41 9.05 8.24 -5.45
C CYS A 41 9.86 9.55 -5.37
N PRO A 42 11.16 9.48 -5.02
CA PRO A 42 12.02 10.66 -4.88
C PRO A 42 12.24 11.41 -6.20
N ASP A 43 12.04 10.74 -7.34
CA ASP A 43 12.01 11.33 -8.67
C ASP A 43 10.74 12.17 -8.96
N GLY A 44 9.79 12.22 -8.02
CA GLY A 44 8.51 12.92 -8.18
C GLY A 44 7.43 12.06 -8.82
N GLY A 45 7.74 10.84 -9.26
CA GLY A 45 6.77 9.87 -9.76
C GLY A 45 5.82 9.39 -8.67
N ILE A 46 4.52 9.35 -8.99
CA ILE A 46 3.49 8.80 -8.11
C ILE A 46 3.02 7.49 -8.71
N HIS A 47 3.08 6.42 -7.93
CA HIS A 47 2.63 5.08 -8.32
C HIS A 47 1.50 4.61 -7.42
N THR A 48 0.59 3.82 -7.97
CA THR A 48 -0.54 3.26 -7.24
C THR A 48 -0.56 1.75 -7.38
N VAL A 49 -0.44 1.05 -6.25
CA VAL A 49 -0.55 -0.40 -6.15
C VAL A 49 -1.96 -0.74 -5.71
N LYS A 50 -2.61 -1.70 -6.38
CA LYS A 50 -3.97 -2.13 -6.06
C LYS A 50 -3.99 -3.62 -5.78
N ALA A 51 -4.61 -4.03 -4.68
CA ALA A 51 -4.87 -5.43 -4.36
C ALA A 51 -6.36 -5.64 -4.13
N TYR A 52 -6.84 -6.85 -4.38
CA TYR A 52 -8.25 -7.21 -4.30
C TYR A 52 -8.46 -8.39 -3.34
N ARG A 53 -9.66 -8.49 -2.78
CA ARG A 53 -10.11 -9.61 -1.94
C ARG A 53 -9.12 -9.90 -0.80
N GLU A 54 -8.60 -11.13 -0.71
CA GLU A 54 -7.69 -11.54 0.37
C GLU A 54 -6.36 -10.78 0.33
N GLU A 55 -5.80 -10.58 -0.87
CA GLU A 55 -4.53 -9.86 -1.06
C GLU A 55 -4.66 -8.39 -0.64
N ALA A 56 -5.88 -7.82 -0.65
CA ALA A 56 -6.14 -6.47 -0.19
C ALA A 56 -5.84 -6.32 1.31
N LYS A 57 -6.20 -7.30 2.13
CA LYS A 57 -5.93 -7.28 3.57
C LYS A 57 -4.43 -7.28 3.84
N GLU A 58 -3.70 -8.19 3.18
CA GLU A 58 -2.26 -8.32 3.33
C GLU A 58 -1.52 -7.06 2.85
N LEU A 59 -1.90 -6.50 1.69
CA LEU A 59 -1.31 -5.27 1.16
C LEU A 59 -1.52 -4.09 2.12
N ARG A 60 -2.72 -3.97 2.71
CA ARG A 60 -3.04 -2.91 3.67
C ARG A 60 -2.17 -3.00 4.91
N GLU A 61 -2.05 -4.19 5.50
CA GLU A 61 -1.21 -4.39 6.68
C GLU A 61 0.26 -4.13 6.39
N PHE A 62 0.75 -4.58 5.25
CA PHE A 62 2.12 -4.33 4.82
C PHE A 62 2.39 -2.83 4.62
N ALA A 63 1.55 -2.14 3.85
CA ALA A 63 1.68 -0.70 3.60
C ALA A 63 1.63 0.11 4.90
N ARG A 64 0.78 -0.28 5.87
CA ARG A 64 0.71 0.35 7.19
C ARG A 64 2.02 0.24 7.96
N LYS A 65 2.63 -0.95 8.02
CA LYS A 65 3.92 -1.16 8.69
C LYS A 65 5.01 -0.27 8.09
N GLN A 66 5.03 -0.16 6.76
CA GLN A 66 6.01 0.67 6.05
C GLN A 66 5.78 2.17 6.27
N GLN A 67 4.52 2.62 6.32
CA GLN A 67 4.19 4.01 6.63
C GLN A 67 4.55 4.41 8.07
N GLN A 68 4.37 3.50 9.05
CA GLN A 68 4.73 3.73 10.46
C GLN A 68 6.24 3.68 10.71
N ALA A 69 6.97 2.82 10.01
CA ALA A 69 8.42 2.72 10.13
C ALA A 69 9.18 3.99 9.69
N LEU A 70 8.52 4.90 8.98
CA LEU A 70 9.06 6.20 8.55
C LEU A 70 8.74 7.35 9.52
N GLN A 71 8.00 7.10 10.60
CA GLN A 71 7.65 8.09 11.64
C GLN A 71 8.48 7.96 12.94
N LEU A 72 9.46 7.04 12.98
CA LEU A 72 10.43 6.82 14.05
C LEU A 72 11.85 7.04 13.51
#